data_AF-A0A354A3E6-F1
#
_entry.id   AF-A0A354A3E6-F1
#
_cell.length_a   1.000
_cell.length_b   1.000
_cell.length_c   1.000
_cell.angle_alpha   90.00
_cell.angle_beta   90.00
_cell.angle_gamma   90.00
#
_symmetry.space_group_name_H-M   'P 1'
#
loop_
_entity.id
_entity.type
_entity.pdbx_description
1 polymer ?
#
loop_
_entity_poly.entity_id
_entity_poly.type
_entity_poly.pdbx_seq_one_letter_code
_entity_poly.pdbx_strand_id
1 'polypeptide(L)' 'MLIPIKNKLCPLVKNPLVECYCFDLNSKTITPAIKYCGNNYASCDIYISEASDKKHHARTSRNK' A
#
# COMPACT_ATOMS: atom_id res chain seq x y z
N MET A 1 16.92 -4.04 17.30
CA MET A 1 17.57 -3.78 16.00
C MET A 1 16.87 -2.57 15.40
N LEU A 2 17.51 -1.40 15.35
CA LEU A 2 16.94 -0.22 14.68
C LEU A 2 17.59 -0.12 13.30
N ILE A 3 16.82 -0.43 12.26
CA ILE A 3 17.27 -0.25 10.86
C ILE A 3 17.18 1.26 10.58
N PRO A 4 18.29 1.95 10.26
CA PRO A 4 18.23 3.36 9.89
C PRO A 4 17.55 3.46 8.53
N ILE A 5 16.28 3.85 8.53
CA ILE A 5 15.51 4.05 7.30
C ILE A 5 16.01 5.37 6.68
N LYS A 6 17.05 5.28 5.84
CA LYS A 6 17.64 6.44 5.15
C LYS A 6 16.64 7.19 4.26
N ASN A 7 15.53 6.53 3.93
CA ASN A 7 14.37 7.10 3.26
C ASN A 7 13.17 6.86 4.19
N LYS A 8 12.26 7.80 4.40
CA LYS A 8 11.06 7.61 5.25
C LYS A 8 10.09 6.50 4.77
N LEU A 9 10.46 5.82 3.69
CA LEU A 9 9.72 4.79 2.98
C LEU A 9 9.84 3.44 3.68
N CYS A 10 8.74 2.69 3.73
CA CYS A 10 8.75 1.32 4.26
C CYS A 10 9.70 0.41 3.45
N PRO A 11 10.71 -0.23 4.07
CA PRO A 11 11.68 -1.07 3.35
C PRO A 11 11.08 -2.38 2.83
N LEU A 12 9.89 -2.75 3.30
CA LEU A 12 9.19 -3.96 2.90
C LEU A 12 8.36 -3.77 1.62
N VAL A 13 8.15 -2.52 1.18
CA VAL A 13 7.33 -2.20 0.02
C VAL A 13 8.25 -1.74 -1.13
N LYS A 14 8.33 -2.53 -2.20
CA LYS A 14 9.24 -2.25 -3.33
C LYS A 14 8.87 -0.98 -4.10
N ASN A 15 7.58 -0.74 -4.33
CA ASN A 15 7.07 0.42 -5.08
C ASN A 15 5.87 1.01 -4.33
N PRO A 16 6.08 1.80 -3.26
CA PRO A 16 4.99 2.41 -2.53
C PRO A 16 4.35 3.51 -3.37
N LEU A 17 3.02 3.47 -3.52
CA LEU A 17 2.26 4.63 -4.00
C LEU A 17 2.43 5.78 -3.01
N VAL A 18 2.55 7.02 -3.50
CA VAL A 18 2.72 8.21 -2.64
C VAL A 18 1.58 8.35 -1.63
N GLU A 19 0.37 7.95 -2.02
CA GLU A 19 -0.81 7.98 -1.17
C GLU A 19 -0.90 6.80 -0.20
N CYS A 20 -0.04 5.79 -0.34
CA CYS A 20 -0.04 4.62 0.55
C CYS A 20 0.41 5.00 1.96
N TYR A 21 -0.27 4.49 2.99
CA TYR A 21 0.14 4.67 4.38
C TYR A 21 1.55 4.15 4.68
N CYS A 22 2.07 3.22 3.87
CA CYS A 22 3.45 2.71 3.96
C CYS A 22 4.51 3.64 3.34
N PHE A 23 4.11 4.72 2.68
CA PHE A 23 5.02 5.69 2.05
C PHE A 23 5.76 6.52 3.10
N ASP A 24 5.07 6.95 4.17
CA ASP A 24 5.69 7.68 5.28
C ASP A 24 5.10 7.17 6.59
N LEU A 25 5.84 6.34 7.32
CA LEU A 25 5.41 5.71 8.58
C LEU A 25 5.65 6.63 9.78
N ASN A 26 4.82 7.66 9.91
CA ASN A 26 4.79 8.57 11.05
C ASN A 26 3.66 8.19 12.05
N SER A 27 3.55 8.91 13.16
CA SER A 27 2.57 8.60 14.22
C SER A 27 1.11 8.65 13.75
N LYS A 28 0.79 9.37 12.67
CA LYS A 28 -0.56 9.46 12.11
C LYS A 28 -0.87 8.31 11.15
N THR A 29 0.13 7.78 10.45
CA THR A 29 -0.04 6.78 9.38
C THR A 29 0.32 5.36 9.81
N ILE A 30 1.04 5.19 10.93
CA ILE A 30 1.45 3.87 11.41
C ILE A 30 0.27 2.97 11.80
N THR A 31 -0.76 3.52 12.45
CA THR A 31 -1.95 2.76 12.86
C THR A 31 -2.72 2.21 11.65
N PRO A 32 -3.10 3.02 10.64
CA PRO A 32 -3.74 2.49 9.44
C PRO A 32 -2.80 1.56 8.65
N ALA A 33 -1.50 1.84 8.58
CA ALA A 33 -0.53 0.96 7.91
C ALA A 33 -0.51 -0.45 8.55
N ILE A 34 -0.43 -0.55 9.88
CA ILE A 34 -0.48 -1.84 10.58
C ILE A 34 -1.81 -2.54 10.32
N LYS A 35 -2.93 -1.83 10.48
CA LYS A 35 -4.28 -2.40 10.30
C LYS A 35 -4.47 -2.98 8.90
N TYR A 36 -4.19 -2.20 7.86
CA TYR A 36 -4.49 -2.60 6.49
C TYR A 36 -3.45 -3.56 5.92
N CYS A 37 -2.16 -3.38 6.21
CA CYS A 37 -1.13 -4.30 5.71
C CYS A 37 -1.05 -5.60 6.51
N GLY A 38 -1.59 -5.63 7.73
CA GLY A 38 -1.68 -6.82 8.59
C GLY A 38 -2.83 -7.76 8.24
N ASN A 39 -3.10 -7.99 6.95
CA ASN A 39 -4.15 -8.89 6.43
C ASN A 39 -5.56 -8.29 6.29
N ASN A 40 -5.72 -6.96 6.34
CA ASN A 40 -7.01 -6.28 6.12
C ASN A 40 -6.97 -5.31 4.92
N TYR A 41 -6.14 -5.58 3.92
CA TYR A 41 -5.89 -4.68 2.80
C TYR A 41 -7.14 -4.44 1.93
N ALA A 42 -8.09 -5.39 1.93
CA ALA A 42 -9.35 -5.28 1.19
C ALA A 42 -10.26 -4.14 1.69
N SER A 43 -10.05 -3.65 2.93
CA SER A 43 -10.77 -2.49 3.49
C SER A 43 -9.97 -1.19 3.42
N CYS A 44 -8.81 -1.19 2.75
CA CYS A 44 -8.01 0.00 2.56
C CYS A 44 -8.60 0.86 1.43
N ASP A 45 -8.95 2.10 1.73
CA ASP A 45 -9.60 3.01 0.76
C ASP A 45 -8.73 3.25 -0.48
N ILE A 46 -7.41 3.32 -0.32
CA ILE A 46 -6.45 3.46 -1.42
C ILE A 46 -6.45 2.21 -2.30
N TYR A 47 -6.46 1.02 -1.68
CA TYR A 47 -6.55 -0.24 -2.41
C TYR A 47 -7.87 -0.37 -3.17
N ILE A 48 -8.99 0.02 -2.53
CA ILE A 48 -10.32 0.02 -3.15
C ILE A 48 -10.37 0.98 -4.34
N SER A 49 -9.79 2.18 -4.19
CA SER A 49 -9.73 3.20 -5.24
C SER A 49 -8.90 2.69 -6.42
N GLU A 50 -7.67 2.24 -6.17
CA GLU A 50 -6.78 1.67 -7.19
C GLU A 50 -7.35 0.40 -7.85
N ALA A 51 -8.05 -0.44 -7.10
CA ALA A 51 -8.72 -1.63 -7.65
C ALA A 51 -9.93 -1.24 -8.52
N SER A 52 -10.59 -0.13 -8.21
CA SER A 52 -11.70 0.41 -8.99
C SER A 52 -11.21 1.02 -10.30
N ASP A 53 -10.07 1.70 -10.30
CA ASP A 53 -9.41 2.21 -11.51
C ASP A 53 -8.91 1.07 -12.41
N LYS A 54 -8.49 -0.05 -11.80
CA LYS A 54 -8.10 -1.27 -12.54
C LYS A 54 -9.26 -1.99 -13.24
N LYS A 55 -10.54 -1.61 -13.04
CA LYS A 55 -11.63 -2.12 -13.88
C LYS A 55 -11.50 -1.70 -15.36
N HIS A 56 -10.66 -0.71 -15.68
CA HIS A 56 -10.32 -0.40 -17.08
C HIS A 56 -9.15 -1.23 -17.64
N HIS A 57 -8.31 -1.85 -16.80
CA HIS A 57 -7.15 -2.63 -17.26
C HIS A 57 -7.24 -4.15 -16.95
N ALA A 58 -8.21 -4.60 -16.17
CA ALA A 58 -8.48 -6.02 -15.89
C ALA A 58 -9.35 -6.72 -16.95
N ARG A 59 -9.61 -6.10 -18.11
CA ARG A 59 -10.11 -6.80 -19.31
C ARG A 59 -9.01 -7.40 -20.19
N THR A 60 -7.74 -7.19 -19.87
CA THR A 60 -6.61 -7.75 -20.64
C THR A 60 -5.60 -8.47 -19.75
N SER A 61 -6.03 -9.58 -19.12
CA SER A 61 -5.19 -10.78 -18.91
C SER A 61 -5.92 -11.82 -18.05
N ARG A 62 -6.88 -12.52 -18.67
CA ARG A 62 -7.11 -13.94 -18.40
C ARG A 62 -7.59 -14.58 -19.70
N ASN A 63 -6.66 -14.70 -20.65
CA ASN A 63 -6.78 -15.59 -21.78
C ASN A 63 -5.38 -16.13 -22.09
N LYS A 64 -5.01 -17.25 -21.46
CA LYS A 64 -4.41 -18.43 -22.10
C LYS A 64 -4.24 -19.54 -21.06
#